data_AF-A0A972Y5D6-F1
#
_entry.id   AF-A0A972Y5D6-F1
#
_cell.length_a   1.000
_cell.length_b   1.000
_cell.length_c   1.000
_cell.angle_alpha   90.00
_cell.angle_beta   90.00
_cell.angle_gamma   90.00
#
_symmetry.space_group_name_H-M   'P 1'
#
loop_
_entity.id
_entity.type
_entity.pdbx_description
1 polymer ?
#
loop_
_entity_poly.entity_id
_entity_poly.type
_entity_poly.pdbx_seq_one_letter_code
_entity_poly.pdbx_strand_id
1 'polypeptide(L)'
;MKRHIFLLILIGVCSSFTADTSYQGLPFSKNEKLVYSASYNMSGLMTSFAEVTMQTSQVKTEKSTLYKFKCTAKTYSKWDSFFKIRDLFEAYVNPKNMKPLLFKRDTDEGGHKRYEKYTFNHKKKTVKTIYRNRRGENTKTIPFKADTRDLVSTLYYVRSLPIGQ
;
A
#
# COMPACT_ATOMS: atom_id res chain seq x y z
N MET A 1 30.74 37.46 -37.42
CA MET A 1 30.81 35.97 -37.43
C MET A 1 30.96 35.38 -36.02
N LYS A 2 30.05 35.65 -35.07
CA LYS A 2 30.11 35.10 -33.69
C LYS A 2 28.73 35.02 -33.02
N ARG A 3 27.71 34.48 -33.68
CA ARG A 3 26.36 34.35 -33.08
C ARG A 3 25.59 33.06 -33.39
N HIS A 4 26.29 32.01 -33.83
CA HIS A 4 25.68 30.69 -34.10
C HIS A 4 26.37 29.50 -33.42
N ILE A 5 27.39 29.73 -32.59
CA ILE A 5 28.14 28.65 -31.92
C ILE A 5 27.51 28.21 -30.59
N PHE A 6 26.53 28.94 -30.05
CA PHE A 6 25.92 28.61 -28.75
C PHE A 6 24.64 27.75 -28.84
N LEU A 7 24.16 27.43 -30.05
CA LEU A 7 22.90 26.67 -30.26
C LEU A 7 23.13 25.20 -30.67
N LEU A 8 24.32 24.65 -30.42
CA LEU A 8 24.68 23.26 -30.75
C LEU A 8 25.10 22.42 -29.52
N ILE A 9 25.00 22.97 -28.31
CA ILE A 9 25.35 22.27 -27.04
C ILE A 9 24.09 22.06 -26.16
N LEU A 10 22.89 22.03 -26.75
CA LEU A 10 21.63 21.73 -26.04
C LEU A 10 20.92 20.48 -26.57
N ILE A 11 21.64 19.61 -27.28
CA ILE A 11 21.15 18.32 -27.76
C ILE A 11 22.22 17.29 -27.43
N GLY A 12 22.19 16.71 -26.22
CA GLY A 12 23.22 15.75 -25.89
C GLY A 12 23.30 15.21 -24.47
N VAL A 13 22.27 15.32 -23.63
CA VAL A 13 22.19 14.47 -22.41
C VAL A 13 20.72 14.14 -22.15
N CYS A 14 20.10 13.38 -23.05
CA CYS A 14 18.94 12.58 -22.70
C CYS A 14 19.47 11.23 -22.22
N SER A 15 20.11 11.21 -21.04
CA SER A 15 20.40 9.97 -20.35
C SER A 15 19.06 9.37 -19.97
N SER A 16 18.63 8.39 -20.74
CA SER A 16 17.52 7.53 -20.36
C SER A 16 17.92 6.89 -19.03
N PHE A 17 17.34 7.37 -17.93
CA PHE A 17 17.38 6.67 -16.65
C PHE A 17 16.63 5.37 -16.83
N THR A 18 17.32 4.32 -17.28
CA THR A 18 16.84 2.96 -17.12
C THR A 18 17.09 2.61 -15.67
N ALA A 19 16.10 2.84 -14.81
CA ALA A 19 16.12 2.30 -13.46
C ALA A 19 16.23 0.77 -13.58
N ASP A 20 17.39 0.23 -13.23
CA ASP A 20 17.65 -1.19 -13.23
C ASP A 20 16.83 -1.80 -12.09
N THR A 21 15.58 -2.16 -12.39
CA THR A 21 14.62 -2.79 -11.46
C THR A 21 14.96 -4.27 -11.26
N SER A 22 16.26 -4.57 -11.11
CA SER A 22 16.72 -5.89 -10.75
C SER A 22 16.18 -6.24 -9.36
N TYR A 23 15.39 -7.30 -9.30
CA TYR A 23 14.68 -7.75 -8.12
C TYR A 23 15.68 -8.22 -7.04
N GLN A 24 16.04 -7.34 -6.11
CA GLN A 24 16.86 -7.69 -4.95
C GLN A 24 16.02 -8.37 -3.87
N GLY A 25 15.55 -9.60 -4.14
CA GLY A 25 14.84 -10.41 -3.17
C GLY A 25 13.53 -9.78 -2.65
N LEU A 26 12.98 -10.36 -1.57
CA LEU A 26 11.81 -9.80 -0.90
C LEU A 26 12.26 -8.71 0.09
N PRO A 27 11.64 -7.53 0.11
CA PRO A 27 12.07 -6.42 0.98
C PRO A 27 11.65 -6.59 2.45
N PHE A 28 11.21 -7.80 2.82
CA PHE A 28 10.70 -8.16 4.13
C PHE A 28 11.01 -9.62 4.43
N SER A 29 11.13 -9.93 5.72
CA SER A 29 11.28 -11.30 6.18
C SER A 29 9.94 -12.06 6.15
N LYS A 30 10.01 -13.39 6.08
CA LYS A 30 8.82 -14.25 6.30
C LYS A 30 8.35 -14.04 7.74
N ASN A 31 7.05 -13.77 7.93
CA ASN A 31 6.46 -13.50 9.24
C ASN A 31 7.01 -12.26 9.95
N GLU A 32 7.46 -11.27 9.18
CA GLU A 32 7.89 -9.97 9.70
C GLU A 32 6.72 -9.28 10.44
N LYS A 33 7.03 -8.65 11.57
CA LYS A 33 6.12 -7.78 12.31
C LYS A 33 6.82 -6.47 12.61
N LEU A 34 6.27 -5.37 12.09
CA LEU A 34 6.70 -4.01 12.38
C LEU A 34 5.60 -3.28 13.13
N VAL A 35 5.98 -2.57 14.19
CA VAL A 35 5.06 -1.81 15.03
C VAL A 35 5.55 -0.37 15.05
N TYR A 36 4.68 0.54 14.63
CA TYR A 36 4.95 1.98 14.58
C TYR A 36 4.02 2.71 15.54
N SER A 37 4.56 3.72 16.23
CA SER A 37 3.76 4.62 17.08
C SER A 37 3.50 5.93 16.34
N ALA A 38 2.23 6.26 16.15
CA ALA A 38 1.82 7.57 15.68
C ALA A 38 1.83 8.54 16.87
N SER A 39 2.61 9.61 16.73
CA SER A 39 2.79 10.61 17.76
C SER A 39 2.64 12.01 17.18
N TYR A 40 2.10 12.92 17.97
CA TYR A 40 1.94 14.33 17.62
C TYR A 40 2.45 15.21 18.77
N ASN A 41 3.01 16.37 18.43
CA ASN A 41 3.51 17.31 19.42
C ASN A 41 2.34 18.16 19.95
N MET A 42 1.91 17.88 21.17
CA MET A 42 0.81 18.58 21.84
C MET A 42 1.38 19.40 22.99
N SER A 43 1.32 20.73 22.88
CA SER A 43 1.77 21.65 23.93
C SER A 43 3.24 21.45 24.35
N GLY A 44 4.12 21.12 23.39
CA GLY A 44 5.54 20.89 23.64
C GLY A 44 5.91 19.47 24.07
N LEU A 45 4.93 18.56 24.23
CA LEU A 45 5.15 17.16 24.57
C LEU A 45 4.85 16.24 23.38
N MET A 46 5.81 15.39 23.03
CA MET A 46 5.63 14.34 22.01
C MET A 46 4.67 13.26 22.56
N THR A 47 3.43 13.28 22.09
CA THR A 47 2.37 12.43 22.62
C THR A 47 2.01 11.35 21.61
N SER A 48 2.28 10.09 21.95
CA SER A 48 1.83 8.94 21.16
C SER A 48 0.36 8.65 21.40
N PHE A 49 -0.40 8.56 20.31
CA PHE A 49 -1.86 8.40 20.37
C PHE A 49 -2.40 7.17 19.64
N ALA A 50 -1.64 6.62 18.70
CA ALA A 50 -2.03 5.43 17.97
C ALA A 50 -0.84 4.52 17.65
N GLU A 51 -1.14 3.29 17.28
CA GLU A 51 -0.21 2.26 16.89
C GLU A 51 -0.63 1.69 15.53
N VAL A 52 0.34 1.52 14.64
CA VAL A 52 0.17 0.83 13.37
C VAL A 52 1.04 -0.43 13.38
N THR A 53 0.41 -1.58 13.31
CA THR A 53 1.08 -2.88 13.23
C THR A 53 1.00 -3.41 11.80
N MET A 54 2.15 -3.62 11.18
CA MET A 54 2.28 -4.27 9.87
C MET A 54 2.83 -5.67 10.05
N GLN A 55 2.23 -6.65 9.38
CA GLN A 55 2.63 -8.05 9.46
C GLN A 55 2.63 -8.68 8.07
N THR A 56 3.58 -9.59 7.84
CA THR A 56 3.59 -10.47 6.67
C THR A 56 3.27 -11.90 7.10
N SER A 57 2.64 -12.68 6.24
CA SER A 57 2.50 -14.12 6.41
C SER A 57 2.28 -14.79 5.05
N GLN A 58 2.41 -16.12 5.00
CA GLN A 58 2.06 -16.89 3.80
C GLN A 58 0.70 -17.56 3.98
N VAL A 59 -0.09 -17.55 2.91
CA VAL A 59 -1.37 -18.23 2.84
C VAL A 59 -1.33 -19.21 1.69
N LYS A 60 -1.49 -20.50 1.99
CA LYS A 60 -1.65 -21.55 0.98
C LYS A 60 -3.10 -21.57 0.54
N THR A 61 -3.31 -21.51 -0.76
CA THR A 61 -4.60 -21.80 -1.42
C THR A 61 -4.44 -23.09 -2.22
N GLU A 62 -5.54 -23.72 -2.60
CA GLU A 62 -5.53 -24.95 -3.42
C GLU A 62 -4.67 -24.81 -4.70
N LYS A 63 -4.61 -23.59 -5.27
CA LYS A 63 -3.97 -23.33 -6.56
C LYS A 63 -2.61 -22.64 -6.46
N SER A 64 -2.30 -22.01 -5.33
CA SER A 64 -1.08 -21.19 -5.20
C SER A 64 -0.76 -20.82 -3.75
N THR A 65 0.51 -20.49 -3.47
CA THR A 65 0.90 -19.81 -2.22
C THR A 65 0.91 -18.30 -2.46
N LEU A 66 0.27 -17.54 -1.58
CA LEU A 66 0.19 -16.09 -1.60
C LEU A 66 0.92 -15.50 -0.38
N TYR A 67 1.41 -14.27 -0.51
CA TYR A 67 1.74 -13.47 0.66
C TYR A 67 0.50 -12.70 1.12
N LYS A 68 0.28 -12.70 2.43
CA LYS A 68 -0.70 -11.86 3.10
C LYS A 68 0.04 -10.76 3.83
N PHE A 69 -0.29 -9.53 3.48
CA PHE A 69 0.10 -8.34 4.20
C PHE A 69 -1.08 -7.87 5.03
N LYS A 70 -0.88 -7.79 6.34
CA LYS A 70 -1.88 -7.30 7.29
C LYS A 70 -1.38 -5.99 7.87
N CYS A 71 -2.20 -4.95 7.83
CA CYS A 71 -1.94 -3.68 8.50
C CYS A 71 -3.11 -3.40 9.43
N THR A 72 -2.81 -3.17 10.71
CA THR A 72 -3.79 -2.83 11.74
C THR A 72 -3.43 -1.50 12.35
N ALA A 73 -4.35 -0.53 12.27
CA ALA A 73 -4.18 0.76 12.92
C ALA A 73 -5.18 0.88 14.08
N LYS A 74 -4.70 1.25 15.25
CA LYS A 74 -5.53 1.43 16.44
C LYS A 74 -5.08 2.66 17.25
N THR A 75 -6.03 3.43 17.73
CA THR A 75 -5.77 4.41 18.81
C THR A 75 -5.53 3.67 20.12
N TYR A 76 -4.70 4.23 21.00
CA TYR A 76 -4.57 3.67 22.35
C TYR A 76 -5.88 3.87 23.12
N SER A 77 -6.24 2.91 23.97
CA SER A 77 -7.53 2.92 24.67
C SER A 77 -7.81 4.19 25.47
N LYS A 78 -6.75 4.82 26.02
CA LYS A 78 -6.86 6.11 26.73
C LYS A 78 -7.33 7.28 25.84
N TRP A 79 -7.18 7.17 24.53
CA TRP A 79 -7.56 8.19 23.54
C TRP A 79 -8.86 7.88 22.81
N ASP A 80 -9.49 6.72 23.04
CA ASP A 80 -10.69 6.31 22.33
C ASP A 80 -11.89 7.26 22.55
N SER A 81 -11.92 7.96 23.70
CA SER A 81 -12.94 8.96 24.01
C SER A 81 -12.83 10.21 23.16
N PHE A 82 -11.61 10.57 22.72
CA PHE A 82 -11.37 11.70 21.82
C PHE A 82 -11.57 11.28 20.37
N PHE A 83 -10.87 10.23 19.93
CA PHE A 83 -11.05 9.66 18.61
C PHE A 83 -10.63 8.19 18.59
N LYS A 84 -11.58 7.29 18.31
CA LYS A 84 -11.34 5.84 18.26
C LYS A 84 -11.06 5.40 16.83
N ILE A 85 -9.94 4.71 16.61
CA ILE A 85 -9.61 4.05 15.32
C ILE A 85 -9.46 2.56 15.55
N ARG A 86 -10.12 1.73 14.74
CA ARG A 86 -9.96 0.27 14.70
C ARG A 86 -9.99 -0.19 13.25
N ASP A 87 -8.85 -0.08 12.59
CA ASP A 87 -8.75 -0.32 11.17
C ASP A 87 -7.94 -1.57 10.88
N LEU A 88 -8.43 -2.36 9.93
CA LEU A 88 -7.80 -3.56 9.44
C LEU A 88 -7.75 -3.51 7.91
N PHE A 89 -6.54 -3.60 7.38
CA PHE A 89 -6.28 -3.74 5.96
C PHE A 89 -5.56 -5.06 5.71
N GLU A 90 -6.00 -5.80 4.71
CA GLU A 90 -5.40 -7.05 4.30
C GLU A 90 -5.20 -7.07 2.78
N ALA A 91 -3.97 -7.26 2.33
CA ALA A 91 -3.65 -7.47 0.93
C ALA A 91 -3.10 -8.90 0.73
N TYR A 92 -3.62 -9.60 -0.26
CA TYR A 92 -3.17 -10.93 -0.67
C TYR A 92 -2.51 -10.77 -2.04
N VAL A 93 -1.19 -10.97 -2.08
CA VAL A 93 -0.38 -10.66 -3.26
C VAL A 93 0.29 -11.91 -3.81
N ASN A 94 0.60 -11.87 -5.11
CA ASN A 94 1.43 -12.88 -5.75
C ASN A 94 2.89 -12.74 -5.26
N PRO A 95 3.54 -13.80 -4.76
CA PRO A 95 4.90 -13.73 -4.25
C PRO A 95 5.97 -13.31 -5.25
N LYS A 96 5.74 -13.48 -6.56
CA LYS A 96 6.73 -13.19 -7.59
C LYS A 96 6.79 -11.73 -8.00
N ASN A 97 5.66 -11.02 -7.96
CA ASN A 97 5.56 -9.65 -8.50
C ASN A 97 4.84 -8.67 -7.56
N MET A 98 4.45 -9.13 -6.37
CA MET A 98 3.72 -8.37 -5.35
C MET A 98 2.42 -7.70 -5.84
N LYS A 99 1.88 -8.14 -6.97
CA LYS A 99 0.59 -7.63 -7.47
C LYS A 99 -0.55 -8.18 -6.64
N PRO A 100 -1.52 -7.35 -6.23
CA PRO A 100 -2.62 -7.78 -5.38
C PRO A 100 -3.64 -8.59 -6.16
N LEU A 101 -4.13 -9.67 -5.56
CA LEU A 101 -5.22 -10.50 -6.06
C LEU A 101 -6.51 -10.20 -5.30
N LEU A 102 -6.38 -9.94 -4.01
CA LEU A 102 -7.48 -9.62 -3.12
C LEU A 102 -7.00 -8.56 -2.11
N PHE A 103 -7.78 -7.51 -1.96
CA PHE A 103 -7.61 -6.54 -0.90
C PHE A 103 -8.90 -6.43 -0.09
N LYS A 104 -8.77 -6.30 1.23
CA LYS A 104 -9.87 -6.08 2.15
C LYS A 104 -9.52 -4.92 3.07
N ARG A 105 -10.51 -4.09 3.35
CA ARG A 105 -10.45 -3.01 4.32
C ARG A 105 -11.68 -3.12 5.20
N ASP A 106 -11.49 -3.11 6.51
CA ASP A 106 -12.55 -3.02 7.51
C ASP A 106 -12.12 -1.95 8.53
N THR A 107 -12.83 -0.83 8.56
CA THR A 107 -12.46 0.35 9.36
C THR A 107 -13.60 0.78 10.24
N ASP A 108 -13.30 1.12 11.49
CA ASP A 108 -14.20 1.75 12.46
C ASP A 108 -13.50 2.99 13.03
N GLU A 109 -13.82 4.13 12.44
CA GLU A 109 -13.25 5.44 12.77
C GLU A 109 -14.33 6.30 13.45
N GLY A 110 -14.28 6.42 14.77
CA GLY A 110 -15.28 7.16 15.55
C GLY A 110 -16.71 6.63 15.37
N GLY A 111 -16.87 5.33 15.14
CA GLY A 111 -18.17 4.70 14.85
C GLY A 111 -18.52 4.64 13.36
N HIS A 112 -17.79 5.31 12.48
CA HIS A 112 -18.01 5.24 11.05
C HIS A 112 -17.43 3.96 10.47
N LYS A 113 -18.27 2.93 10.40
CA LYS A 113 -17.89 1.63 9.85
C LYS A 113 -17.92 1.62 8.32
N ARG A 114 -16.83 1.18 7.72
CA ARG A 114 -16.71 0.97 6.26
C ARG A 114 -16.00 -0.34 6.00
N TYR A 115 -16.53 -1.08 5.03
CA TYR A 115 -15.94 -2.31 4.55
C TYR A 115 -15.74 -2.21 3.04
N GLU A 116 -14.55 -2.54 2.57
CA GLU A 116 -14.20 -2.58 1.16
C GLU A 116 -13.52 -3.90 0.83
N LYS A 117 -13.87 -4.48 -0.32
CA LYS A 117 -13.20 -5.66 -0.85
C LYS A 117 -12.94 -5.48 -2.34
N TYR A 118 -11.69 -5.61 -2.73
CA TYR A 118 -11.25 -5.50 -4.13
C TYR A 118 -10.69 -6.83 -4.60
N THR A 119 -11.31 -7.40 -5.63
CA THR A 119 -10.86 -8.64 -6.28
C THR A 119 -10.29 -8.30 -7.65
N PHE A 120 -8.99 -8.46 -7.82
CA PHE A 120 -8.27 -8.05 -9.02
C PHE A 120 -8.23 -9.18 -10.05
N ASN A 121 -8.61 -8.85 -11.29
CA ASN A 121 -8.42 -9.70 -12.46
C ASN A 121 -7.36 -9.08 -13.37
N HIS A 122 -6.10 -9.47 -13.17
CA HIS A 122 -4.96 -8.96 -13.96
C HIS A 122 -5.02 -9.37 -15.43
N LYS A 123 -5.69 -10.48 -15.78
CA LYS A 123 -5.87 -10.90 -17.18
C LYS A 123 -6.82 -9.96 -17.93
N LYS A 124 -7.94 -9.60 -17.29
CA LYS A 124 -8.96 -8.70 -17.85
C LYS A 124 -8.67 -7.22 -17.57
N LYS A 125 -7.66 -6.90 -16.76
CA LYS A 125 -7.35 -5.55 -16.26
C LYS A 125 -8.56 -4.87 -15.61
N THR A 126 -9.32 -5.64 -14.83
CA THR A 126 -10.50 -5.15 -14.11
C THR A 126 -10.46 -5.54 -12.65
N VAL A 127 -11.02 -4.72 -11.78
CA VAL A 127 -11.19 -5.01 -10.36
C VAL A 127 -12.67 -4.95 -10.00
N LYS A 128 -13.16 -6.02 -9.36
CA LYS A 128 -14.49 -6.06 -8.77
C LYS A 128 -14.39 -5.48 -7.36
N THR A 129 -15.12 -4.40 -7.11
CA THR A 129 -15.14 -3.68 -5.84
C THR A 129 -16.48 -3.91 -5.14
N ILE A 130 -16.43 -4.31 -3.88
CA ILE A 130 -17.57 -4.30 -2.96
C ILE A 130 -17.29 -3.21 -1.94
N TYR A 131 -18.22 -2.29 -1.77
CA TYR A 131 -18.18 -1.23 -0.78
C TYR A 131 -19.43 -1.34 0.09
N ARG A 132 -19.26 -1.40 1.41
CA ARG A 132 -20.36 -1.50 2.36
C ARG A 132 -20.17 -0.51 3.49
N ASN A 133 -21.23 0.21 3.82
CA ASN A 133 -21.30 1.07 4.99
C ASN A 133 -22.69 0.98 5.63
N ARG A 134 -23.00 1.87 6.57
CA ARG A 134 -24.32 1.94 7.24
C ARG A 134 -25.51 2.14 6.29
N ARG A 135 -25.29 2.64 5.06
CA ARG A 135 -26.35 2.91 4.06
C ARG A 135 -26.59 1.73 3.11
N GLY A 136 -25.80 0.66 3.21
CA GLY A 136 -25.93 -0.53 2.37
C GLY A 136 -24.64 -0.93 1.68
N GLU A 137 -24.78 -1.83 0.71
CA GLU A 137 -23.68 -2.41 -0.06
C GLU A 137 -23.79 -2.04 -1.55
N ASN A 138 -22.67 -1.70 -2.16
CA ASN A 138 -22.56 -1.39 -3.57
C ASN A 138 -21.46 -2.23 -4.19
N THR A 139 -21.75 -2.83 -5.34
CA THR A 139 -20.78 -3.60 -6.13
C THR A 139 -20.56 -2.94 -7.48
N LYS A 140 -19.30 -2.76 -7.86
CA LYS A 140 -18.91 -2.24 -9.18
C LYS A 140 -17.75 -3.06 -9.74
N THR A 141 -17.57 -2.99 -11.05
CA THR A 141 -16.37 -3.49 -11.72
C THR A 141 -15.77 -2.35 -12.50
N ILE A 142 -14.50 -2.04 -12.27
CA ILE A 142 -13.81 -0.92 -12.90
C ILE A 142 -12.55 -1.40 -13.61
N PRO A 143 -12.19 -0.82 -14.76
CA PRO A 143 -10.92 -1.10 -15.42
C PRO A 143 -9.76 -0.45 -14.66
N PHE A 144 -8.57 -1.03 -14.77
CA PHE A 144 -7.35 -0.49 -14.15
C PHE A 144 -6.13 -0.62 -15.07
N LYS A 145 -5.08 0.18 -14.83
CA LYS A 145 -3.80 0.10 -15.56
C LYS A 145 -2.90 -1.00 -14.97
N ALA A 146 -2.10 -1.68 -15.79
CA ALA A 146 -1.41 -2.95 -15.45
C ALA A 146 -0.57 -2.96 -14.15
N ASP A 147 -0.20 -1.80 -13.61
CA ASP A 147 0.61 -1.65 -12.40
C ASP A 147 -0.17 -1.05 -11.20
N THR A 148 -1.50 -1.11 -11.26
CA THR A 148 -2.38 -0.69 -10.16
C THR A 148 -2.20 -1.62 -8.96
N ARG A 149 -1.95 -1.02 -7.79
CA ARG A 149 -1.79 -1.71 -6.50
C ARG A 149 -2.79 -1.15 -5.48
N ASP A 150 -3.08 -1.92 -4.45
CA ASP A 150 -3.81 -1.42 -3.28
C ASP A 150 -2.86 -0.71 -2.31
N LEU A 151 -3.44 -0.06 -1.29
CA LEU A 151 -2.68 0.72 -0.32
C LEU A 151 -1.58 -0.09 0.38
N VAL A 152 -1.90 -1.29 0.88
CA VAL A 152 -0.95 -2.08 1.68
C VAL A 152 0.09 -2.75 0.79
N SER A 153 -0.31 -3.29 -0.37
CA SER A 153 0.67 -3.83 -1.33
C SER A 153 1.61 -2.75 -1.86
N THR A 154 1.14 -1.51 -2.00
CA THR A 154 2.00 -0.37 -2.36
C THR A 154 3.05 -0.08 -1.28
N LEU A 155 2.67 -0.07 0.01
CA LEU A 155 3.63 0.17 1.11
C LEU A 155 4.78 -0.85 1.11
N TYR A 156 4.48 -2.13 0.90
CA TYR A 156 5.51 -3.16 0.81
C TYR A 156 6.30 -3.10 -0.51
N TYR A 157 5.66 -2.71 -1.62
CA TYR A 157 6.34 -2.53 -2.90
C TYR A 157 7.36 -1.39 -2.86
N VAL A 158 7.03 -0.26 -2.23
CA VAL A 158 7.98 0.87 -2.09
C VAL A 158 9.25 0.44 -1.37
N ARG A 159 9.18 -0.48 -0.41
CA ARG A 159 10.36 -1.04 0.27
C ARG A 159 11.26 -1.89 -0.62
N SER A 160 10.74 -2.39 -1.76
CA SER A 160 11.57 -3.08 -2.76
C SER A 160 12.23 -2.16 -3.76
N LEU A 161 11.92 -0.86 -3.74
CA LEU A 161 12.53 0.10 -4.65
C LEU A 161 13.94 0.46 -4.14
N PRO A 162 14.91 0.66 -5.06
CA PRO A 162 16.23 1.15 -4.69
C PRO A 162 16.10 2.57 -4.11
N ILE A 163 16.79 2.81 -2.99
CA ILE A 163 16.88 4.14 -2.39
C ILE A 163 18.16 4.78 -2.93
N GLY A 164 18.02 5.64 -3.95
CA GLY A 164 19.11 6.41 -4.54
C GLY A 164 19.32 6.13 -6.03
N GLN A 165 18.89 7.08 -6.86
CA GLN A 165 19.51 7.43 -8.14
C GLN A 165 19.55 8.95 -8.22
#